data_AF-A0A6H5FX01-F1
#
_entry.id   AF-A0A6H5FX01-F1
#
_cell.length_a   1.000
_cell.length_b   1.000
_cell.length_c   1.000
_cell.angle_alpha   90.00
_cell.angle_beta   90.00
_cell.angle_gamma   90.00
#
_symmetry.space_group_name_H-M   'P 1'
#
loop_
_entity.id
_entity.type
_entity.pdbx_description
1 polymer ?
#
loop_
_entity_poly.entity_id
_entity_poly.type
_entity_poly.pdbx_seq_one_letter_code
_entity_poly.pdbx_strand_id
1 'polypeptide(L)'
;MENGKVQKTYKVSSSGEPSPIEKVFTSISLSLLFTYSSSLSWRIVFLLLLAIQLLVIVTCLYSMVRPLVSKLTRPCLSWYPWHVIGGTLVSLPLLAALSHVELASSSNESLHVYSCSVFVGLVHFCNFTQLNCWMKSSLATLGGLMYLLLTTSAVVANPQLWSVDNATFDEAIYNLTKASFGLSYAVKFLYDYPSESDYPSKPPLYPMDTEHPNFALSDAQIETLRRSYFFLAEIFLSVLLLVLLVWFLNREFEKSYRLSFHSNAVAAKDKAKVEEMKVQAEKLLYNIIPKHVAEHLKSNTRYALCEIKLSNIAE
;
A
#
# COMPACT_ATOMS: atom_id res chain seq x y z
N MET A 1 45.07 16.26 -27.46
CA MET A 1 45.14 15.37 -26.29
C MET A 1 44.68 16.22 -25.13
N GLU A 2 43.45 16.12 -24.65
CA GLU A 2 42.94 15.04 -23.80
C GLU A 2 41.40 15.13 -23.82
N ASN A 3 40.72 14.05 -24.19
CA ASN A 3 39.26 13.98 -24.21
C ASN A 3 38.75 13.87 -22.77
N GLY A 4 38.34 15.00 -22.18
CA GLY A 4 37.63 15.05 -20.91
C GLY A 4 36.24 14.40 -21.02
N LYS A 5 36.21 13.06 -20.94
CA LYS A 5 34.98 12.33 -20.63
C LYS A 5 34.54 12.75 -19.23
N VAL A 6 33.59 13.68 -19.17
CA VAL A 6 32.83 13.96 -17.95
C VAL A 6 31.96 12.73 -17.66
N GLN A 7 32.52 11.73 -16.99
CA GLN A 7 31.74 10.74 -16.27
C GLN A 7 31.03 11.48 -15.14
N LYS A 8 29.77 11.84 -15.34
CA LYS A 8 28.86 12.13 -14.23
C LYS A 8 28.55 10.80 -13.56
N THR A 9 29.40 10.41 -12.62
CA THR A 9 29.07 9.45 -11.58
C THR A 9 27.86 9.99 -10.85
N TYR A 10 26.73 9.28 -10.99
CA TYR A 10 25.59 9.47 -10.10
C TYR A 10 26.10 9.17 -8.69
N LYS A 11 26.35 10.21 -7.91
CA LYS A 11 26.53 10.11 -6.47
C LYS A 11 25.16 9.70 -5.91
N VAL A 12 24.86 8.40 -5.96
CA VAL A 12 23.86 7.82 -5.09
C VAL A 12 24.40 8.05 -3.69
N SER A 13 23.81 9.03 -3.01
CA SER A 13 24.05 9.27 -1.60
C SER A 13 23.66 8.01 -0.85
N SER A 14 24.62 7.09 -0.71
CA SER A 14 24.60 6.02 0.28
C SER A 14 24.88 6.65 1.64
N SER A 15 23.97 7.51 2.11
CA SER A 15 23.80 7.70 3.54
C SER A 15 23.26 6.38 4.06
N GLY A 16 24.01 5.71 4.94
CA GLY A 16 23.68 4.41 5.53
C GLY A 16 22.45 4.42 6.45
N GLU A 17 21.43 5.21 6.12
CA GLU A 17 20.12 5.08 6.71
C GLU A 17 19.37 3.92 6.05
N PRO A 18 18.80 2.99 6.84
CA PRO A 18 17.92 1.95 6.32
C PRO A 18 16.74 2.59 5.59
N SER A 19 16.34 1.98 4.47
CA SER A 19 15.28 2.53 3.63
C SER A 19 13.98 2.74 4.44
N PRO A 20 13.13 3.74 4.14
CA PRO A 20 11.88 3.98 4.87
C PRO A 20 10.98 2.73 4.99
N ILE A 21 11.12 1.79 4.06
CA ILE A 21 10.42 0.50 3.99
C ILE A 21 10.85 -0.44 5.12
N GLU A 22 12.15 -0.48 5.43
CA GLU A 22 12.67 -1.29 6.53
C GLU A 22 12.12 -0.80 7.86
N LYS A 23 12.02 0.51 8.06
CA LYS A 23 11.48 1.12 9.29
C LYS A 23 10.00 0.80 9.49
N VAL A 24 9.18 0.87 8.43
CA VAL A 24 7.73 0.59 8.51
C VAL A 24 7.44 -0.89 8.70
N PHE A 25 8.10 -1.78 7.95
CA PHE A 25 7.92 -3.23 8.12
C PHE A 25 8.39 -3.70 9.49
N THR A 26 9.60 -3.30 9.92
CA THR A 26 10.10 -3.68 11.25
C THR A 26 9.24 -3.08 12.36
N SER A 27 8.77 -1.84 12.23
CA SER A 27 7.83 -1.25 13.19
C SER A 27 6.51 -2.02 13.23
N ILE A 28 5.89 -2.35 12.09
CA ILE A 28 4.62 -3.08 12.07
C ILE A 28 4.80 -4.51 12.59
N SER A 29 5.84 -5.23 12.17
CA SER A 29 6.13 -6.58 12.66
C SER A 29 6.50 -6.60 14.14
N LEU A 30 7.22 -5.59 14.64
CA LEU A 30 7.58 -5.45 16.04
C LEU A 30 6.37 -5.05 16.89
N SER A 31 5.50 -4.16 16.38
CA SER A 31 4.20 -3.86 17.01
C SER A 31 3.33 -5.11 17.07
N LEU A 32 3.18 -5.86 15.99
CA LEU A 32 2.42 -7.12 15.99
C LEU A 32 3.01 -8.17 16.94
N LEU A 33 4.34 -8.22 17.10
CA LEU A 33 5.03 -9.09 18.05
C LEU A 33 4.85 -8.67 19.51
N PHE A 34 4.90 -7.36 19.79
CA PHE A 34 4.75 -6.85 21.16
C PHE A 34 3.30 -6.81 21.63
N THR A 35 2.34 -6.52 20.75
CA THR A 35 0.98 -6.27 21.20
C THR A 35 0.26 -7.56 21.62
N TYR A 36 0.58 -8.75 21.07
CA TYR A 36 -0.22 -9.95 21.40
C TYR A 36 0.60 -11.24 21.49
N SER A 37 0.96 -11.59 22.73
CA SER A 37 1.31 -12.97 23.11
C SER A 37 0.01 -13.77 23.20
N SER A 38 -0.20 -14.77 22.32
CA SER A 38 -0.79 -16.08 22.67
C SER A 38 -1.25 -16.90 21.46
N SER A 39 -0.33 -17.60 20.80
CA SER A 39 -0.49 -19.01 20.38
C SER A 39 0.84 -19.52 19.81
N LEU A 40 1.16 -20.81 19.99
CA LEU A 40 2.41 -21.39 19.46
C LEU A 40 2.43 -21.38 17.93
N SER A 41 1.28 -21.65 17.31
CA SER A 41 1.08 -21.68 15.86
C SER A 41 1.39 -20.33 15.22
N TRP A 42 0.91 -19.23 15.80
CA TRP A 42 1.18 -17.90 15.28
C TRP A 42 2.66 -17.51 15.36
N ARG A 43 3.35 -17.88 16.45
CA ARG A 43 4.80 -17.63 16.58
C ARG A 43 5.61 -18.36 15.49
N ILE A 44 5.22 -19.58 15.13
CA ILE A 44 5.87 -20.34 14.05
C ILE A 44 5.67 -19.64 12.71
N VAL A 45 4.43 -19.23 12.39
CA VAL A 45 4.12 -18.49 11.16
C VAL A 45 4.89 -17.17 11.11
N PHE A 46 4.91 -16.43 12.22
CA PHE A 46 5.66 -15.18 12.32
C PHE A 46 7.17 -15.37 12.07
N LEU A 47 7.79 -16.39 12.69
CA LEU A 47 9.21 -16.69 12.48
C LEU A 47 9.50 -17.09 11.02
N LEU A 48 8.59 -17.83 10.38
CA LEU A 48 8.70 -18.17 8.97
C LEU A 48 8.63 -16.91 8.08
N LEU A 49 7.66 -16.04 8.32
CA LEU A 49 7.49 -14.77 7.59
C LEU A 49 8.73 -13.86 7.79
N LEU A 50 9.29 -13.82 9.00
CA LEU A 50 10.51 -13.08 9.31
C LEU A 50 11.74 -13.68 8.61
N ALA A 51 11.85 -15.01 8.53
CA ALA A 51 12.93 -15.67 7.78
C ALA A 51 12.83 -15.37 6.27
N ILE A 52 11.62 -15.40 5.71
CA ILE A 52 11.36 -15.02 4.31
C ILE A 52 11.76 -13.56 4.08
N GLN A 53 11.40 -12.65 4.99
CA GLN A 53 11.82 -11.25 4.92
C GLN A 53 13.34 -11.11 4.89
N LEU A 54 14.05 -11.76 5.81
CA LEU A 54 15.51 -11.69 5.88
C LEU A 54 16.16 -12.25 4.61
N LEU A 55 15.65 -13.37 4.07
CA LEU A 55 16.13 -13.95 2.82
C LEU A 55 15.98 -12.96 1.65
N VAL A 56 14.83 -12.30 1.55
CA VAL A 56 14.57 -11.28 0.53
C VAL A 56 15.53 -10.11 0.68
N ILE A 57 15.70 -9.57 1.89
CA ILE A 57 16.62 -8.46 2.16
C ILE A 57 18.06 -8.85 1.80
N VAL A 58 18.52 -10.03 2.20
CA VAL A 58 19.85 -10.53 1.86
C VAL A 58 20.02 -10.64 0.34
N THR A 59 19.00 -11.13 -0.38
CA THR A 59 19.02 -11.20 -1.85
C THR A 59 19.07 -9.81 -2.49
N CYS A 60 18.34 -8.84 -1.94
CA CYS A 60 18.36 -7.44 -2.38
C CYS A 60 19.73 -6.78 -2.15
N LEU A 61 20.31 -6.93 -0.96
CA LEU A 61 21.64 -6.43 -0.61
C LEU A 61 22.71 -7.08 -1.47
N TYR A 62 22.63 -8.39 -1.65
CA TYR A 62 23.52 -9.14 -2.52
C TYR A 62 23.47 -8.63 -3.97
N SER A 63 22.28 -8.32 -4.49
CA SER A 63 22.13 -7.72 -5.81
C SER A 63 22.71 -6.31 -5.91
N MET A 64 22.64 -5.51 -4.84
CA MET A 64 23.19 -4.15 -4.82
C MET A 64 24.72 -4.14 -4.79
N VAL A 65 25.33 -5.12 -4.11
CA VAL A 65 26.79 -5.31 -4.00
C VAL A 65 27.38 -6.02 -5.23
N ARG A 66 26.54 -6.43 -6.19
CA ARG A 66 26.92 -7.22 -7.37
C ARG A 66 27.29 -6.52 -8.68
N PRO A 67 27.68 -5.22 -8.79
CA PRO A 67 28.24 -4.75 -10.05
C PRO A 67 29.56 -5.45 -10.47
N LEU A 68 30.14 -6.35 -9.64
CA LEU A 68 31.39 -7.07 -9.93
C LEU A 68 31.27 -8.57 -10.33
N VAL A 69 30.22 -9.31 -9.96
CA VAL A 69 30.15 -10.78 -10.16
C VAL A 69 29.22 -11.13 -11.34
N SER A 70 29.53 -10.57 -12.50
CA SER A 70 28.66 -10.65 -13.68
C SER A 70 28.94 -11.89 -14.54
N LYS A 71 27.89 -12.67 -14.83
CA LYS A 71 27.51 -13.27 -16.13
C LYS A 71 26.50 -14.41 -15.96
N LEU A 72 26.54 -15.17 -14.86
CA LEU A 72 25.75 -16.40 -14.72
C LEU A 72 24.29 -16.20 -14.24
N THR A 73 23.98 -15.12 -13.51
CA THR A 73 22.64 -14.91 -12.90
C THR A 73 21.74 -13.91 -13.62
N ARG A 74 22.14 -13.43 -14.80
CA ARG A 74 21.42 -12.38 -15.56
C ARG A 74 19.96 -12.72 -15.91
N PRO A 75 19.56 -13.97 -16.20
CA PRO A 75 18.16 -14.27 -16.52
C PRO A 75 17.21 -14.15 -15.31
N CYS A 76 17.70 -14.53 -14.12
CA CYS A 76 16.93 -14.54 -12.87
C CYS A 76 16.81 -13.14 -12.22
N LEU A 77 17.61 -12.16 -12.67
CA LEU A 77 17.54 -10.75 -12.25
C LEU A 77 16.86 -9.84 -13.29
N SER A 78 15.96 -10.40 -14.10
CA SER A 78 15.14 -9.61 -15.02
C SER A 78 14.11 -8.74 -14.27
N TRP A 79 13.48 -7.78 -14.96
CA TRP A 79 12.50 -6.84 -14.39
C TRP A 79 11.34 -7.52 -13.65
N TYR A 80 10.96 -8.73 -14.06
CA TYR A 80 9.81 -9.47 -13.53
C TYR A 80 10.00 -10.10 -12.13
N PRO A 81 11.08 -10.87 -11.83
CA PRO A 81 11.31 -11.42 -10.49
C PRO A 81 11.44 -10.36 -9.39
N TRP A 82 11.91 -9.15 -9.71
CA TRP A 82 11.91 -8.03 -8.77
C TRP A 82 10.50 -7.60 -8.34
N HIS A 83 9.51 -7.68 -9.24
CA HIS A 83 8.11 -7.42 -8.88
C HIS A 83 7.57 -8.51 -7.96
N VAL A 84 7.90 -9.78 -8.20
CA VAL A 84 7.47 -10.89 -7.34
C VAL A 84 8.07 -10.77 -5.94
N ILE A 85 9.37 -10.42 -5.85
CA ILE A 85 10.05 -10.20 -4.57
C ILE A 85 9.43 -9.00 -3.84
N GLY A 86 9.23 -7.88 -4.52
CA GLY A 86 8.60 -6.69 -3.93
C GLY A 86 7.15 -6.94 -3.50
N GLY A 87 6.37 -7.68 -4.30
CA GLY A 87 5.01 -8.09 -3.97
C GLY A 87 4.95 -8.99 -2.74
N THR A 88 5.88 -9.95 -2.65
CA THR A 88 6.02 -10.81 -1.47
C THR A 88 6.29 -9.97 -0.24
N LEU A 89 7.29 -9.08 -0.29
CA LEU A 89 7.68 -8.20 0.81
C LEU A 89 6.52 -7.33 1.33
N VAL A 90 5.75 -6.74 0.41
CA VAL A 90 4.63 -5.86 0.75
C VAL A 90 3.45 -6.63 1.36
N SER A 91 3.27 -7.91 0.99
CA SER A 91 2.18 -8.75 1.47
C SER A 91 2.37 -9.33 2.87
N LEU A 92 3.62 -9.39 3.37
CA LEU A 92 3.94 -10.04 4.63
C LEU A 92 3.17 -9.51 5.86
N PRO A 93 3.00 -8.18 6.07
CA PRO A 93 2.22 -7.67 7.20
C PRO A 93 0.75 -8.11 7.16
N LEU A 94 0.17 -8.16 5.96
CA LEU A 94 -1.20 -8.62 5.78
C LEU A 94 -1.32 -10.12 6.05
N LEU A 95 -0.39 -10.92 5.54
CA LEU A 95 -0.36 -12.37 5.80
C LEU A 95 -0.18 -12.67 7.30
N ALA A 96 0.65 -11.89 8.01
CA ALA A 96 0.81 -12.00 9.45
C ALA A 96 -0.50 -11.70 10.20
N ALA A 97 -1.21 -10.64 9.80
CA ALA A 97 -2.52 -10.31 10.38
C ALA A 97 -3.57 -11.40 10.09
N LEU A 98 -3.67 -11.87 8.85
CA LEU A 98 -4.63 -12.92 8.45
C LEU A 98 -4.39 -14.25 9.16
N SER A 99 -3.15 -14.58 9.52
CA SER A 99 -2.80 -15.84 10.19
C SER A 99 -3.33 -15.97 11.62
N HIS A 100 -3.82 -14.87 12.21
CA HIS A 100 -4.21 -14.80 13.60
C HIS A 100 -5.75 -14.79 13.80
N VAL A 101 -6.45 -15.66 13.06
CA VAL A 101 -7.93 -15.78 13.11
C VAL A 101 -8.44 -16.19 14.49
N GLU A 102 -7.66 -16.97 15.24
CA GLU A 102 -8.01 -17.40 16.60
C GLU A 102 -8.27 -16.21 17.55
N LEU A 103 -7.62 -15.07 17.33
CA LEU A 103 -7.84 -13.86 18.11
C LEU A 103 -9.25 -13.31 17.98
N ALA A 104 -9.79 -13.33 16.76
CA ALA A 104 -11.15 -12.84 16.50
C ALA A 104 -12.22 -13.66 17.25
N SER A 105 -11.87 -14.84 17.74
CA SER A 105 -12.78 -15.73 18.48
C SER A 105 -12.70 -15.56 20.01
N SER A 106 -11.87 -14.65 20.53
CA SER A 106 -11.59 -14.56 21.97
C SER A 106 -12.41 -13.50 22.72
N SER A 107 -12.62 -12.32 22.14
CA SER A 107 -13.39 -11.20 22.73
C SER A 107 -13.75 -10.13 21.69
N ASN A 108 -14.75 -9.28 21.98
CA ASN A 108 -15.11 -8.17 21.09
C ASN A 108 -13.97 -7.16 20.88
N GLU A 109 -13.20 -6.86 21.94
CA GLU A 109 -12.01 -5.99 21.85
C GLU A 109 -10.94 -6.57 20.91
N SER A 110 -10.68 -7.88 21.04
CA SER A 110 -9.71 -8.57 20.19
C SER A 110 -10.14 -8.65 18.72
N LEU A 111 -11.45 -8.66 18.46
CA LEU A 111 -12.03 -8.60 17.12
C LEU A 111 -11.76 -7.24 16.46
N HIS A 112 -11.94 -6.14 17.20
CA HIS A 112 -11.62 -4.81 16.70
C HIS A 112 -10.14 -4.69 16.35
N VAL A 113 -9.26 -5.19 17.21
CA VAL A 113 -7.82 -5.22 16.98
C VAL A 113 -7.45 -6.05 15.74
N TYR A 114 -8.06 -7.22 15.56
CA TYR A 114 -7.86 -8.07 14.38
C TYR A 114 -8.27 -7.34 13.10
N SER A 115 -9.47 -6.75 13.09
CA SER A 115 -10.00 -5.99 11.95
C SER A 115 -9.11 -4.80 11.60
N CYS A 116 -8.72 -4.00 12.59
CA CYS A 116 -7.80 -2.87 12.42
C CYS A 116 -6.44 -3.29 11.86
N SER A 117 -5.88 -4.41 12.33
CA SER A 117 -4.60 -4.93 11.86
C SER A 117 -4.65 -5.30 10.37
N VAL A 118 -5.75 -5.94 9.94
CA VAL A 118 -5.98 -6.25 8.52
C VAL A 118 -6.15 -4.97 7.70
N PHE A 119 -6.90 -3.98 8.20
CA PHE A 119 -7.10 -2.69 7.51
C PHE A 119 -5.77 -1.96 7.30
N VAL A 120 -4.93 -1.88 8.34
CA VAL A 120 -3.58 -1.32 8.25
C VAL A 120 -2.73 -2.11 7.24
N GLY A 121 -2.83 -3.45 7.27
CA GLY A 121 -2.18 -4.33 6.30
C GLY A 121 -2.61 -4.08 4.84
N LEU A 122 -3.88 -3.77 4.60
CA LEU A 122 -4.40 -3.42 3.27
C LEU A 122 -3.93 -2.03 2.81
N VAL A 123 -3.96 -1.03 3.69
CA VAL A 123 -3.45 0.32 3.38
C VAL A 123 -1.94 0.31 3.13
N HIS A 124 -1.19 -0.58 3.79
CA HIS A 124 0.24 -0.74 3.60
C HIS A 124 0.65 -1.04 2.14
N PHE A 125 -0.24 -1.64 1.33
CA PHE A 125 0.01 -1.85 -0.10
C PHE A 125 0.23 -0.54 -0.87
N CYS A 126 -0.21 0.61 -0.34
CA CYS A 126 0.01 1.93 -0.94
C CYS A 126 1.45 2.46 -0.75
N ASN A 127 2.19 1.95 0.22
CA ASN A 127 3.51 2.50 0.62
C ASN A 127 4.55 2.38 -0.52
N PHE A 128 4.55 1.27 -1.25
CA PHE A 128 5.55 1.01 -2.28
C PHE A 128 5.12 1.55 -3.66
N THR A 129 5.30 2.85 -3.87
CA THR A 129 4.84 3.57 -5.08
C THR A 129 5.60 3.20 -6.36
N GLN A 130 6.79 2.58 -6.24
CA GLN A 130 7.65 2.22 -7.38
C GLN A 130 7.26 0.90 -8.07
N LEU A 131 6.45 0.04 -7.41
CA LEU A 131 5.98 -1.23 -7.96
C LEU A 131 4.73 -1.02 -8.83
N ASN A 132 4.50 -1.96 -9.77
CA ASN A 132 3.32 -1.97 -10.63
C ASN A 132 2.02 -1.92 -9.82
N CYS A 133 1.16 -0.92 -10.07
CA CYS A 133 -0.11 -0.74 -9.36
C CYS A 133 -1.03 -1.95 -9.53
N TRP A 134 -1.09 -2.56 -10.71
CA TRP A 134 -1.96 -3.70 -10.98
C TRP A 134 -1.65 -4.90 -10.09
N MET A 135 -0.37 -5.19 -9.86
CA MET A 135 0.04 -6.29 -8.99
C MET A 135 -0.36 -6.01 -7.54
N LYS A 136 -0.03 -4.83 -7.01
CA LYS A 136 -0.35 -4.45 -5.63
C LYS A 136 -1.85 -4.43 -5.38
N SER A 137 -2.60 -3.85 -6.30
CA SER A 137 -4.05 -3.77 -6.26
C SER A 137 -4.69 -5.17 -6.33
N SER A 138 -4.12 -6.09 -7.12
CA SER A 138 -4.57 -7.50 -7.17
C SER A 138 -4.27 -8.27 -5.89
N LEU A 139 -3.09 -8.06 -5.28
CA LEU A 139 -2.73 -8.65 -3.99
C LEU A 139 -3.59 -8.11 -2.85
N ALA A 140 -3.88 -6.80 -2.85
CA ALA A 140 -4.78 -6.19 -1.89
C ALA A 140 -6.22 -6.71 -2.03
N THR A 141 -6.72 -6.90 -3.26
CA THR A 141 -8.05 -7.53 -3.47
C THR A 141 -8.06 -8.97 -2.98
N LEU A 142 -7.01 -9.74 -3.25
CA LEU A 142 -6.92 -11.14 -2.78
C LEU A 142 -6.88 -11.19 -1.26
N GLY A 143 -6.09 -10.34 -0.62
CA GLY A 143 -6.01 -10.26 0.83
C GLY A 143 -7.32 -9.81 1.49
N GLY A 144 -8.02 -8.85 0.89
CA GLY A 144 -9.35 -8.45 1.33
C GLY A 144 -10.40 -9.56 1.17
N LEU A 145 -10.37 -10.30 0.05
CA LEU A 145 -11.24 -11.46 -0.16
C LEU A 145 -10.96 -12.56 0.87
N MET A 146 -9.68 -12.86 1.13
CA MET A 146 -9.30 -13.84 2.16
C MET A 146 -9.81 -13.43 3.54
N TYR A 147 -9.69 -12.15 3.90
CA TYR A 147 -10.28 -11.62 5.14
C TYR A 147 -11.80 -11.82 5.20
N LEU A 148 -12.53 -11.47 4.13
CA LEU A 148 -13.99 -11.64 4.08
C LEU A 148 -14.40 -13.12 4.22
N LEU A 149 -13.68 -14.05 3.58
CA LEU A 149 -13.93 -15.48 3.70
C LEU A 149 -13.71 -15.97 5.14
N LEU A 150 -12.60 -15.58 5.76
CA LEU A 150 -12.27 -15.96 7.14
C LEU A 150 -13.30 -15.39 8.12
N THR A 151 -13.62 -14.10 8.02
CA THR A 151 -14.62 -13.45 8.86
C THR A 151 -16.00 -14.08 8.69
N THR A 152 -16.45 -14.33 7.45
CA THR A 152 -17.74 -14.99 7.21
C THR A 152 -17.78 -16.37 7.85
N SER A 153 -16.70 -17.15 7.73
CA SER A 153 -16.61 -18.47 8.36
C SER A 153 -16.64 -18.39 9.90
N ALA A 154 -16.01 -17.37 10.49
CA ALA A 154 -16.00 -17.15 11.93
C ALA A 154 -17.36 -16.71 12.48
N VAL A 155 -18.07 -15.83 11.76
CA VAL A 155 -19.44 -15.40 12.12
C VAL A 155 -20.41 -16.58 12.07
N VAL A 156 -20.34 -17.41 11.03
CA VAL A 156 -21.21 -18.60 10.91
C VAL A 156 -20.93 -19.62 12.01
N ALA A 157 -19.67 -19.75 12.44
CA ALA A 157 -19.31 -20.68 13.51
C ALA A 157 -19.81 -20.23 14.89
N ASN A 158 -19.75 -18.92 15.20
CA ASN A 158 -20.13 -18.38 16.52
C ASN A 158 -20.85 -17.02 16.40
N PRO A 159 -22.13 -16.98 15.98
CA PRO A 159 -22.83 -15.72 15.69
C PRO A 159 -23.01 -14.80 16.91
N GLN A 160 -23.01 -15.37 18.12
CA GLN A 160 -23.17 -14.61 19.38
C GLN A 160 -21.98 -13.69 19.68
N LEU A 161 -20.76 -14.09 19.30
CA LEU A 161 -19.56 -13.29 19.53
C LEU A 161 -19.45 -12.12 18.53
N TRP A 162 -20.08 -12.27 17.38
CA TRP A 162 -19.99 -11.33 16.26
C TRP A 162 -21.27 -10.50 16.10
N SER A 163 -22.21 -10.59 17.03
CA SER A 163 -23.42 -9.77 17.05
C SER A 163 -23.11 -8.39 17.60
N VAL A 164 -23.55 -7.35 16.89
CA VAL A 164 -23.50 -5.96 17.36
C VAL A 164 -24.38 -5.78 18.60
N ASP A 165 -24.01 -4.88 19.50
CA ASP A 165 -24.86 -4.49 20.63
C ASP A 165 -26.21 -3.91 20.16
N ASN A 166 -27.26 -4.14 20.95
CA ASN A 166 -28.62 -3.73 20.58
C ASN A 166 -28.73 -2.23 20.32
N ALA A 167 -28.09 -1.41 21.15
CA ALA A 167 -28.15 0.06 21.03
C ALA A 167 -27.56 0.55 19.69
N THR A 168 -26.39 0.02 19.30
CA THR A 168 -25.71 0.38 18.06
C THR A 168 -26.49 -0.09 16.84
N PHE A 169 -27.08 -1.29 16.93
CA PHE A 169 -27.95 -1.82 15.90
C PHE A 169 -29.20 -0.95 15.69
N ASP A 170 -29.90 -0.62 16.77
CA ASP A 170 -31.13 0.20 16.72
C ASP A 170 -30.84 1.61 16.20
N GLU A 171 -29.73 2.22 16.62
CA GLU A 171 -29.29 3.53 16.13
C GLU A 171 -28.97 3.50 14.63
N ALA A 172 -28.27 2.47 14.17
CA ALA A 172 -27.93 2.32 12.76
C ALA A 172 -29.19 2.16 11.89
N ILE A 173 -30.16 1.34 12.33
CA ILE A 173 -31.44 1.16 11.63
C ILE A 173 -32.23 2.47 11.60
N TYR A 174 -32.27 3.21 12.71
CA TYR A 174 -32.94 4.51 12.78
C TYR A 174 -32.31 5.51 11.81
N ASN A 175 -30.98 5.63 11.81
CA ASN A 175 -30.25 6.51 10.90
C ASN A 175 -30.45 6.12 9.43
N LEU A 176 -30.43 4.82 9.12
CA LEU A 176 -30.62 4.31 7.77
C LEU A 176 -32.04 4.55 7.26
N THR A 177 -33.05 4.40 8.12
CA THR A 177 -34.46 4.70 7.82
C THR A 177 -34.66 6.20 7.59
N LYS A 178 -33.95 7.05 8.36
CA LYS A 178 -33.99 8.51 8.24
C LYS A 178 -33.26 9.02 6.99
N ALA A 179 -32.22 8.32 6.53
CA ALA A 179 -31.30 8.81 5.50
C ALA A 179 -31.90 8.90 4.09
N SER A 180 -32.88 8.08 3.67
CA SER A 180 -33.59 8.24 2.37
C SER A 180 -34.73 7.23 2.13
N PHE A 181 -35.80 7.71 1.48
CA PHE A 181 -37.07 7.03 1.13
C PHE A 181 -36.93 5.75 0.28
N GLY A 182 -35.77 5.50 -0.36
CA GLY A 182 -35.53 4.32 -1.21
C GLY A 182 -34.80 3.15 -0.53
N LEU A 183 -33.94 3.42 0.45
CA LEU A 183 -33.24 2.38 1.22
C LEU A 183 -34.15 1.72 2.25
N SER A 184 -35.18 2.45 2.74
CA SER A 184 -36.18 1.91 3.67
C SER A 184 -36.87 0.64 3.14
N TYR A 185 -37.19 0.57 1.84
CA TYR A 185 -37.77 -0.63 1.23
C TYR A 185 -36.78 -1.79 1.12
N ALA A 186 -35.51 -1.52 0.84
CA ALA A 186 -34.46 -2.54 0.78
C ALA A 186 -34.13 -3.08 2.18
N VAL A 187 -34.08 -2.21 3.18
CA VAL A 187 -33.93 -2.59 4.60
C VAL A 187 -35.12 -3.41 5.05
N LYS A 188 -36.35 -2.97 4.75
CA LYS A 188 -37.57 -3.72 5.05
C LYS A 188 -37.57 -5.08 4.34
N PHE A 189 -37.23 -5.14 3.05
CA PHE A 189 -37.15 -6.39 2.27
C PHE A 189 -36.08 -7.37 2.79
N LEU A 190 -34.92 -6.87 3.23
CA LEU A 190 -33.87 -7.71 3.83
C LEU A 190 -34.22 -8.18 5.25
N TYR A 191 -35.21 -7.54 5.89
CA TYR A 191 -35.52 -7.69 7.32
C TYR A 191 -36.85 -8.41 7.59
N ASP A 192 -37.81 -8.28 6.69
CA ASP A 192 -39.17 -8.81 6.85
C ASP A 192 -39.16 -10.32 6.57
N TYR A 193 -38.82 -11.09 7.61
CA TYR A 193 -39.24 -12.47 7.72
C TYR A 193 -40.66 -12.46 8.29
N PRO A 194 -41.64 -13.15 7.66
CA PRO A 194 -43.04 -13.04 8.06
C PRO A 194 -43.18 -13.47 9.53
N SER A 195 -43.57 -12.53 10.39
CA SER A 195 -43.96 -12.85 11.75
C SER A 195 -45.23 -13.70 11.70
N GLU A 196 -45.33 -14.68 12.60
CA GLU A 196 -46.46 -15.61 12.70
C GLU A 196 -47.82 -14.92 12.90
N SER A 197 -47.84 -13.60 13.13
CA SER A 197 -49.03 -12.75 13.24
C SER A 197 -49.77 -12.48 11.93
N ASP A 198 -49.24 -12.87 10.76
CA ASP A 198 -49.86 -12.59 9.45
C ASP A 198 -50.58 -13.81 8.82
N TYR A 199 -50.65 -14.94 9.53
CA TYR A 199 -51.43 -16.09 9.09
C TYR A 199 -52.91 -15.96 9.50
N PRO A 200 -53.86 -16.14 8.57
CA PRO A 200 -55.28 -16.16 8.92
C PRO A 200 -55.56 -17.27 9.95
N SER A 201 -56.43 -16.96 10.91
CA SER A 201 -56.73 -17.78 12.09
C SER A 201 -56.83 -19.29 11.81
N LYS A 202 -56.08 -20.05 12.61
CA LYS A 202 -55.98 -21.52 12.65
C LYS A 202 -57.34 -22.22 12.38
N PRO A 203 -57.47 -23.12 11.38
CA PRO A 203 -58.64 -23.99 11.25
C PRO A 203 -58.71 -24.99 12.41
N PRO A 204 -59.89 -25.56 12.73
CA PRO A 204 -60.11 -26.30 13.96
C PRO A 204 -59.23 -27.56 14.03
N LEU A 205 -58.75 -27.78 15.25
CA LEU A 205 -57.87 -28.84 15.71
C LEU A 205 -58.39 -30.24 15.32
N TYR A 206 -57.68 -30.93 14.43
CA TYR A 206 -57.71 -32.39 14.38
C TYR A 206 -56.64 -32.92 15.34
N PRO A 207 -56.91 -33.99 16.11
CA PRO A 207 -55.88 -34.62 16.92
C PRO A 207 -54.90 -35.31 15.98
N MET A 208 -53.73 -34.68 15.79
CA MET A 208 -52.60 -35.29 15.11
C MET A 208 -51.53 -35.54 16.16
N ASP A 209 -51.43 -36.79 16.56
CA ASP A 209 -50.32 -37.30 17.36
C ASP A 209 -49.10 -37.32 16.45
N THR A 210 -48.33 -36.24 16.46
CA THR A 210 -47.01 -36.24 15.84
C THR A 210 -46.10 -35.36 16.67
N GLU A 211 -45.29 -36.01 17.51
CA GLU A 211 -44.12 -35.44 18.15
C GLU A 211 -43.11 -35.05 17.05
N HIS A 212 -43.39 -33.96 16.33
CA HIS A 212 -42.35 -33.24 15.63
C HIS A 212 -41.63 -32.40 16.68
N PRO A 213 -40.32 -32.62 16.93
CA PRO A 213 -39.58 -31.71 17.79
C PRO A 213 -39.68 -30.33 17.15
N ASN A 214 -40.18 -29.36 17.91
CA ASN A 214 -40.24 -27.96 17.52
C ASN A 214 -38.81 -27.48 17.24
N PHE A 215 -38.33 -27.64 16.01
CA PHE A 215 -37.13 -26.99 15.47
C PHE A 215 -37.49 -25.54 15.13
N ALA A 216 -38.11 -24.83 16.06
CA ALA A 216 -38.33 -23.40 15.97
C ALA A 216 -37.16 -22.74 16.70
N LEU A 217 -36.34 -21.99 15.96
CA LEU A 217 -35.29 -21.14 16.54
C LEU A 217 -35.96 -20.15 17.51
N SER A 218 -35.38 -19.92 18.68
CA SER A 218 -35.97 -18.95 19.62
C SER A 218 -35.83 -17.53 19.06
N ASP A 219 -36.77 -16.64 19.40
CA ASP A 219 -36.74 -15.23 18.96
C ASP A 219 -35.41 -14.54 19.29
N ALA A 220 -34.84 -14.84 20.45
CA ALA A 220 -33.52 -14.34 20.85
C ALA A 220 -32.39 -14.82 19.92
N GLN A 221 -32.45 -16.06 19.42
CA GLN A 221 -31.47 -16.58 18.45
C GLN A 221 -31.62 -15.91 17.09
N ILE A 222 -32.85 -15.63 16.65
CA ILE A 222 -33.14 -14.91 15.40
C ILE A 222 -32.57 -13.48 15.46
N GLU A 223 -32.77 -12.78 16.58
CA GLU A 223 -32.24 -11.43 16.77
C GLU A 223 -30.71 -11.38 16.82
N THR A 224 -30.05 -12.35 17.46
CA THR A 224 -28.58 -12.44 17.37
C THR A 224 -28.14 -12.68 15.94
N LEU A 225 -28.76 -13.62 15.22
CA LEU A 225 -28.41 -13.95 13.85
C LEU A 225 -28.49 -12.69 12.97
N ARG A 226 -29.59 -11.94 13.09
CA ARG A 226 -29.81 -10.66 12.41
C ARG A 226 -28.71 -9.64 12.69
N ARG A 227 -28.35 -9.43 13.96
CA ARG A 227 -27.27 -8.51 14.37
C ARG A 227 -25.91 -8.94 13.82
N SER A 228 -25.65 -10.25 13.74
CA SER A 228 -24.42 -10.78 13.15
C SER A 228 -24.35 -10.61 11.63
N TYR A 229 -25.49 -10.70 10.92
CA TYR A 229 -25.57 -10.41 9.48
C TYR A 229 -25.39 -8.92 9.19
N PHE A 230 -25.90 -8.04 10.05
CA PHE A 230 -25.66 -6.61 9.93
C PHE A 230 -24.18 -6.27 10.03
N PHE A 231 -23.48 -6.87 11.00
CA PHE A 231 -22.03 -6.76 11.13
C PHE A 231 -21.28 -7.24 9.88
N LEU A 232 -21.68 -8.38 9.31
CA LEU A 232 -21.11 -8.86 8.05
C LEU A 232 -21.31 -7.84 6.92
N ALA A 233 -22.52 -7.32 6.75
CA ALA A 233 -22.81 -6.32 5.71
C ALA A 233 -21.95 -5.07 5.86
N GLU A 234 -21.78 -4.57 7.09
CA GLU A 234 -20.91 -3.44 7.41
C GLU A 234 -19.44 -3.71 7.05
N ILE A 235 -18.92 -4.88 7.42
CA ILE A 235 -17.55 -5.28 7.05
C ILE A 235 -17.39 -5.42 5.54
N PHE A 236 -18.34 -6.05 4.86
CA PHE A 236 -18.29 -6.22 3.40
C PHE A 236 -18.20 -4.87 2.70
N LEU A 237 -19.06 -3.92 3.10
CA LEU A 237 -19.06 -2.57 2.56
C LEU A 237 -17.74 -1.84 2.88
N SER A 238 -17.25 -1.95 4.11
CA SER A 238 -16.01 -1.31 4.55
C SER A 238 -14.78 -1.83 3.79
N VAL A 239 -14.66 -3.15 3.63
CA VAL A 239 -13.56 -3.77 2.87
C VAL A 239 -13.65 -3.44 1.39
N LEU A 240 -14.86 -3.43 0.81
CA LEU A 240 -15.07 -3.03 -0.58
C LEU A 240 -14.61 -1.59 -0.82
N LEU A 241 -15.04 -0.65 0.03
CA LEU A 241 -14.62 0.74 -0.06
C LEU A 241 -13.12 0.90 0.15
N LEU A 242 -12.53 0.18 1.10
CA LEU A 242 -11.10 0.21 1.36
C LEU A 242 -10.28 -0.31 0.18
N VAL A 243 -10.70 -1.41 -0.43
CA VAL A 243 -10.03 -1.97 -1.61
C VAL A 243 -10.13 -1.01 -2.80
N LEU A 244 -11.28 -0.39 -3.02
CA LEU A 244 -11.44 0.64 -4.05
C LEU A 244 -10.54 1.86 -3.79
N LEU A 245 -10.45 2.30 -2.53
CA LEU A 245 -9.55 3.38 -2.12
C LEU A 245 -8.08 3.01 -2.39
N VAL A 246 -7.65 1.80 -2.02
CA VAL A 246 -6.30 1.30 -2.27
C VAL A 246 -6.01 1.23 -3.77
N TRP A 247 -6.98 0.80 -4.59
CA TRP A 247 -6.87 0.83 -6.05
C TRP A 247 -6.64 2.24 -6.58
N PHE A 248 -7.46 3.19 -6.13
CA PHE A 248 -7.35 4.59 -6.53
C PHE A 248 -6.00 5.20 -6.13
N LEU A 249 -5.61 5.05 -4.85
CA LEU A 249 -4.35 5.58 -4.34
C LEU A 249 -3.14 4.97 -5.06
N ASN A 250 -3.12 3.65 -5.27
CA ASN A 250 -2.05 2.98 -6.00
C ASN A 250 -1.94 3.48 -7.45
N ARG A 251 -3.08 3.77 -8.10
CA ARG A 251 -3.11 4.29 -9.46
C ARG A 251 -2.58 5.72 -9.54
N GLU A 252 -3.01 6.58 -8.62
CA GLU A 252 -2.55 7.98 -8.52
C GLU A 252 -1.05 8.05 -8.21
N PHE A 253 -0.57 7.25 -7.25
CA PHE A 253 0.86 7.21 -6.92
C PHE A 253 1.72 6.73 -8.09
N GLU A 254 1.29 5.72 -8.85
CA GLU A 254 2.04 5.28 -10.03
C GLU A 254 2.09 6.38 -11.11
N LYS A 255 0.95 7.03 -11.40
CA LYS A 255 0.88 8.11 -12.39
C LYS A 255 1.78 9.28 -11.99
N SER A 256 1.74 9.68 -10.72
CA SER A 256 2.60 10.72 -10.15
C SER A 256 4.09 10.36 -10.26
N TYR A 257 4.45 9.12 -9.93
CA TYR A 257 5.84 8.64 -10.01
C TYR A 257 6.38 8.67 -11.45
N ARG A 258 5.60 8.17 -12.42
CA ARG A 258 6.00 8.15 -13.84
C ARG A 258 6.16 9.56 -14.40
N LEU A 259 5.28 10.49 -14.04
CA LEU A 259 5.36 11.88 -14.47
C LEU A 259 6.62 12.57 -13.90
N SER A 260 6.90 12.34 -12.60
CA SER A 260 8.11 12.87 -11.95
C SER A 260 9.39 12.36 -12.61
N PHE A 261 9.45 11.06 -12.93
CA PHE A 261 10.59 10.49 -13.65
C PHE A 261 10.77 11.12 -15.04
N HIS A 262 9.68 11.28 -15.79
CA HIS A 262 9.73 11.91 -17.11
C HIS A 262 10.20 13.37 -17.04
N SER A 263 9.66 14.14 -16.09
CA SER A 263 10.04 15.53 -15.85
C SER A 263 11.54 15.66 -15.52
N ASN A 264 12.04 14.82 -14.61
CA ASN A 264 13.47 14.80 -14.25
C ASN A 264 14.36 14.41 -15.44
N ALA A 265 13.92 13.46 -16.27
CA ALA A 265 14.67 13.04 -17.45
C ALA A 265 14.74 14.14 -18.52
N VAL A 266 13.63 14.86 -18.75
CA VAL A 266 13.58 16.00 -19.68
C VAL A 266 14.46 17.14 -19.17
N ALA A 267 14.33 17.52 -17.89
CA ALA A 267 15.15 18.57 -17.29
C ALA A 267 16.66 18.25 -17.34
N ALA A 268 17.04 16.98 -17.17
CA ALA A 268 18.44 16.56 -17.29
C ALA A 268 18.99 16.72 -18.72
N LYS A 269 18.17 16.39 -19.75
CA LYS A 269 18.54 16.59 -21.16
C LYS A 269 18.63 18.07 -21.51
N ASP A 270 17.67 18.87 -21.08
CA ASP A 270 17.65 20.31 -21.34
C ASP A 270 18.86 21.00 -20.68
N LYS A 271 19.18 20.61 -19.45
CA LYS A 271 20.39 21.07 -18.76
C LYS A 271 21.66 20.69 -19.54
N ALA A 272 21.75 19.48 -20.08
CA ALA A 272 22.90 19.07 -20.87
C ALA A 272 23.04 19.88 -22.17
N LYS A 273 21.93 20.13 -22.88
CA LYS A 273 21.91 20.95 -24.10
C LYS A 273 22.30 22.40 -23.83
N VAL A 274 21.80 22.99 -22.74
CA VAL A 274 22.16 24.35 -22.33
C VAL A 274 23.66 24.46 -22.02
N GLU A 275 24.22 23.48 -21.32
CA GLU A 275 25.67 23.46 -21.05
C GLU A 275 26.49 23.30 -22.34
N GLU A 276 26.06 22.49 -23.31
CA GLU A 276 26.73 22.38 -24.61
C GLU A 276 26.71 23.71 -25.40
N MET A 277 25.55 24.37 -25.46
CA MET A 277 25.41 25.67 -26.12
C MET A 277 26.26 26.75 -25.45
N LYS A 278 26.38 26.74 -24.11
CA LYS A 278 27.28 27.64 -23.37
C LYS A 278 28.74 27.42 -23.75
N VAL A 279 29.20 26.16 -23.74
CA VAL A 279 30.59 25.82 -24.11
C VAL A 279 30.89 26.22 -25.55
N GLN A 280 29.95 26.01 -26.47
CA GLN A 280 30.10 26.43 -27.87
C GLN A 280 30.19 27.96 -27.99
N ALA A 281 29.33 28.70 -27.28
CA ALA A 281 29.35 30.17 -27.28
C ALA A 281 30.66 30.72 -26.68
N GLU A 282 31.15 30.15 -25.58
CA GLU A 282 32.44 30.53 -25.00
C GLU A 282 33.60 30.25 -25.97
N LYS A 283 33.58 29.12 -26.69
CA LYS A 283 34.59 28.84 -27.72
C LYS A 283 34.58 29.87 -28.85
N LEU A 284 33.39 30.25 -29.33
CA LEU A 284 33.26 31.28 -30.36
C LEU A 284 33.74 32.65 -29.87
N LEU A 285 33.46 32.99 -28.61
CA LEU A 285 33.93 34.24 -27.99
C LEU A 285 35.47 34.32 -27.95
N TYR A 286 36.13 33.24 -27.52
CA TYR A 286 37.58 33.19 -27.44
C TYR A 286 38.31 33.16 -28.79
N ASN A 287 37.59 32.87 -29.89
CA ASN A 287 38.14 33.02 -31.25
C ASN A 287 38.25 34.49 -31.67
N ILE A 288 37.44 35.39 -31.11
CA ILE A 288 37.41 36.82 -31.47
C ILE A 288 38.20 37.66 -30.46
N ILE A 289 38.11 37.33 -29.17
CA ILE A 289 38.70 38.11 -28.07
C ILE A 289 39.66 37.21 -27.27
N PRO A 290 40.93 37.60 -27.03
CA PRO A 290 41.85 36.82 -26.21
C PRO A 290 41.32 36.60 -24.79
N LYS A 291 41.64 35.43 -24.19
CA LYS A 291 41.12 35.02 -22.87
C LYS A 291 41.25 36.08 -21.77
N HIS A 292 42.41 36.74 -21.69
CA HIS A 292 42.69 37.76 -20.69
C HIS A 292 41.82 39.02 -20.83
N VAL A 293 41.42 39.37 -22.06
CA VAL A 293 40.53 40.52 -22.34
C VAL A 293 39.08 40.15 -22.04
N ALA A 294 38.66 38.94 -22.40
CA ALA A 294 37.30 38.45 -22.16
C ALA A 294 37.00 38.29 -20.66
N GLU A 295 37.94 37.78 -19.86
CA GLU A 295 37.79 37.69 -18.40
C GLU A 295 37.72 39.07 -17.74
N HIS A 296 38.49 40.04 -18.24
CA HIS A 296 38.44 41.43 -17.76
C HIS A 296 37.13 42.14 -18.15
N LEU A 297 36.54 41.82 -19.32
CA LEU A 297 35.23 42.33 -19.75
C LEU A 297 34.05 41.69 -18.99
N LYS A 298 34.23 40.47 -18.47
CA LYS A 298 33.20 39.75 -17.69
C LYS A 298 32.95 40.39 -16.32
N SER A 299 33.93 41.12 -15.78
CA SER A 299 33.85 41.84 -14.50
C SER A 299 33.75 43.37 -14.64
N ASN A 300 34.23 43.95 -15.75
CA ASN A 300 34.20 45.39 -16.01
C ASN A 300 33.74 45.69 -17.45
N THR A 301 32.77 46.57 -17.63
CA THR A 301 32.17 46.90 -18.95
C THR A 301 33.05 47.72 -19.89
N ARG A 302 34.24 48.19 -19.47
CA ARG A 302 35.17 48.96 -20.31
C ARG A 302 36.55 48.33 -20.32
N TYR A 303 37.13 48.21 -21.52
CA TYR A 303 38.52 47.79 -21.74
C TYR A 303 39.22 48.88 -22.56
N ALA A 304 40.34 49.40 -22.07
CA ALA A 304 41.21 50.33 -22.79
C ALA A 304 42.65 49.81 -22.65
N LEU A 305 43.24 49.34 -23.76
CA LEU A 305 44.62 48.87 -23.80
C LEU A 305 45.51 50.06 -24.18
N CYS A 306 46.38 50.53 -23.27
CA CYS A 306 47.46 51.46 -23.62
C CYS A 306 48.74 50.64 -23.81
N GLU A 307 48.99 50.16 -25.03
CA GLU A 307 50.22 49.44 -25.36
C GLU A 307 51.33 50.45 -25.65
N ILE A 308 52.06 50.88 -24.61
CA ILE A 308 53.30 51.65 -24.77
C ILE A 308 54.40 50.64 -25.15
N LYS A 309 54.66 50.47 -26.44
CA LYS A 309 55.91 49.85 -26.93
C LYS A 309 57.06 50.78 -26.56
N LEU A 310 57.77 50.47 -25.47
CA LEU A 310 59.11 50.98 -25.21
C LEU A 310 60.05 50.37 -26.25
N SER A 311 60.14 51.00 -27.42
CA SER A 311 61.30 50.88 -28.31
C SER A 311 62.48 51.62 -27.69
N ASN A 312 63.09 51.02 -26.68
CA ASN A 312 64.44 51.35 -26.23
C ASN A 312 65.21 50.05 -26.21
N ILE A 313 65.89 49.76 -27.33
CA ILE A 313 67.28 49.28 -27.46
C ILE A 313 67.54 49.35 -28.97
N ALA A 314 67.81 50.57 -29.44
CA ALA A 314 68.61 50.85 -30.62
C ALA A 314 69.60 51.93 -30.19
N GLU A 315 70.88 51.60 -30.38
CA GLU A 315 72.11 52.33 -30.02
C GLU A 315 72.56 52.28 -28.55
#